data_AF-A0A1J5A8X2-F1
#
_entry.id   AF-A0A1J5A8X2-F1
#
_cell.length_a   1.000
_cell.length_b   1.000
_cell.length_c   1.000
_cell.angle_alpha   90.00
_cell.angle_beta   90.00
_cell.angle_gamma   90.00
#
_symmetry.space_group_name_H-M   'P 1'
#
loop_
_entity.id
_entity.type
_entity.pdbx_description
1 polymer ?
#
loop_
_entity_poly.entity_id
_entity_poly.type
_entity_poly.pdbx_seq_one_letter_code
_entity_poly.pdbx_strand_id
1 'polypeptide(L)'
;MRTNYQINSGVRFNVFSQDQLEELFSGVLHLLEYTGLDVKHEEAREILKKAGAWVDGERVRLPSYMVKDALRKAPRSFTLFARDGHPKHDIHIGPGRGHFGPGPTCTQFIDVDTLERREYTKADVPLVARLVDALPNIDFCESLGTVGDVHFDLGALYEFAGMFPNTSKPIVAWSYDRYDSAGIHTIAVAEAGGQEAFERRPTYVHYCEPLSPLVSTFEAIDKLIFAARHRIPLVFTPCPIAGGTAPITGAGIITMGAAESWMGLTLAQAIQPGLPFIMGGVFSVMDMNTMILAYGAPELPLFMAGLTELAHYVGLPLWQTGGCTDSKTFDGQAMIEGSMSVLFSALTAGDLCHDVGYTESAMTGSLFQLCAMDEAIGYARRITRGIEVNEDTLAVDVIHAVGPNGHYLKQPHTRRYYKTEYYYPKLLDRQDFENWSATGSLTLKDRTIARVRDLLATHRPSPIKPETHKVIEKVLEENEDRVKDKV
;
A
#
# COMPACT_ATOMS: atom_id res chain seq x y z
N MET A 1 32.45 17.93 -22.02
CA MET A 1 31.28 17.08 -21.71
C MET A 1 31.78 15.68 -21.37
N ARG A 2 31.59 15.19 -20.14
CA ARG A 2 31.99 13.82 -19.76
C ARG A 2 30.94 12.86 -20.30
N THR A 3 31.26 12.12 -21.35
CA THR A 3 30.34 11.21 -22.07
C THR A 3 29.97 9.94 -21.30
N ASN A 4 30.62 9.66 -20.15
CA ASN A 4 30.39 8.47 -19.31
C ASN A 4 29.95 8.83 -17.88
N TYR A 5 29.15 9.89 -17.69
CA TYR A 5 28.62 10.21 -16.36
C TYR A 5 27.38 9.36 -16.08
N GLN A 6 27.48 8.43 -15.12
CA GLN A 6 26.31 7.74 -14.60
C GLN A 6 25.59 8.69 -13.62
N ILE A 7 24.43 9.20 -14.05
CA ILE A 7 23.53 9.96 -13.18
C ILE A 7 22.82 8.94 -12.30
N ASN A 8 22.98 9.05 -10.98
CA ASN A 8 22.11 8.30 -10.08
C ASN A 8 20.75 9.01 -10.09
N SER A 9 19.72 8.36 -10.63
CA SER A 9 18.37 8.94 -10.76
C SER A 9 17.60 9.02 -9.43
N GLY A 10 18.20 8.55 -8.32
CA GLY A 10 17.63 8.59 -6.98
C GLY A 10 18.60 8.11 -5.89
N VAL A 11 18.10 7.99 -4.66
CA VAL A 11 18.88 7.43 -3.52
C VAL A 11 18.85 5.89 -3.58
N ARG A 12 19.97 5.24 -3.24
CA ARG A 12 20.05 3.78 -3.07
C ARG A 12 20.17 3.44 -1.60
N PHE A 13 19.34 2.52 -1.13
CA PHE A 13 19.36 2.00 0.23
C PHE A 13 19.27 0.48 0.14
N ASN A 14 20.28 -0.22 0.68
CA ASN A 14 20.34 -1.67 0.72
C ASN A 14 20.59 -2.14 2.16
N VAL A 15 19.85 -3.14 2.63
CA VAL A 15 20.04 -3.82 3.91
C VAL A 15 20.76 -5.17 3.74
N PHE A 16 20.73 -5.76 2.54
CA PHE A 16 21.38 -7.04 2.26
C PHE A 16 22.48 -6.92 1.20
N SER A 17 23.48 -7.79 1.33
CA SER A 17 24.39 -8.14 0.23
C SER A 17 23.71 -9.10 -0.75
N GLN A 18 24.32 -9.25 -1.93
CA GLN A 18 23.84 -10.22 -2.92
C GLN A 18 23.83 -11.66 -2.38
N ASP A 19 24.87 -12.06 -1.65
CA ASP A 19 24.97 -13.40 -1.06
C ASP A 19 23.86 -13.61 -0.01
N GLN A 20 23.52 -12.58 0.78
CA GLN A 20 22.43 -12.66 1.74
C GLN A 20 21.07 -12.83 1.05
N LEU A 21 20.84 -12.17 -0.09
CA LEU A 21 19.64 -12.35 -0.89
C LEU A 21 19.54 -13.76 -1.49
N GLU A 22 20.68 -14.33 -1.93
CA GLU A 22 20.72 -15.71 -2.44
C GLU A 22 20.45 -16.75 -1.34
N GLU A 23 20.97 -16.52 -0.13
CA GLU A 23 20.67 -17.34 1.05
C GLU A 23 19.19 -17.27 1.44
N LEU A 24 18.60 -16.07 1.47
CA LEU A 24 17.16 -15.90 1.71
C LEU A 24 16.34 -16.63 0.64
N PHE A 25 16.64 -16.42 -0.64
CA PHE A 25 15.96 -17.07 -1.75
C PHE A 25 16.03 -18.61 -1.64
N SER A 26 17.21 -19.15 -1.35
CA SER A 26 17.41 -20.59 -1.17
C SER A 26 16.66 -21.12 0.05
N GLY A 27 16.64 -20.36 1.15
CA GLY A 27 15.88 -20.67 2.35
C GLY A 27 14.37 -20.74 2.11
N VAL A 28 13.81 -19.81 1.33
CA VAL A 28 12.37 -19.82 0.98
C VAL A 28 12.03 -21.06 0.16
N LEU A 29 12.85 -21.37 -0.85
CA LEU A 29 12.65 -22.58 -1.67
C LEU A 29 12.75 -23.86 -0.84
N HIS A 30 13.72 -23.93 0.07
CA HIS A 30 13.87 -25.07 0.97
C HIS A 30 12.63 -25.24 1.86
N LEU A 31 12.11 -24.15 2.44
CA LEU A 31 10.91 -24.18 3.26
C LEU A 31 9.69 -24.68 2.46
N LEU A 32 9.49 -24.16 1.24
CA LEU A 32 8.39 -24.57 0.36
C LEU A 32 8.48 -26.04 -0.07
N GLU A 33 9.69 -26.53 -0.32
CA GLU A 33 9.92 -27.88 -0.85
C GLU A 33 9.86 -28.97 0.24
N TYR A 34 10.42 -28.71 1.41
CA TYR A 34 10.54 -29.72 2.48
C TYR A 34 9.49 -29.56 3.57
N THR A 35 9.11 -28.34 3.93
CA THR A 35 8.10 -28.06 4.97
C THR A 35 6.71 -27.90 4.36
N GLY A 36 6.57 -27.09 3.31
CA GLY A 36 5.28 -26.79 2.67
C GLY A 36 4.31 -26.01 3.57
N LEU A 37 3.11 -25.77 3.05
CA LEU A 37 2.03 -25.07 3.74
C LEU A 37 0.76 -25.93 3.78
N ASP A 38 -0.06 -25.75 4.80
CA ASP A 38 -1.40 -26.34 4.82
C ASP A 38 -2.33 -25.51 3.95
N VAL A 39 -2.94 -26.15 2.93
CA VAL A 39 -3.87 -25.52 1.99
C VAL A 39 -5.26 -26.07 2.24
N LYS A 40 -6.12 -25.26 2.87
CA LYS A 40 -7.48 -25.62 3.31
C LYS A 40 -8.53 -25.52 2.20
N HIS A 41 -8.12 -25.60 0.93
CA HIS A 41 -8.99 -25.49 -0.23
C HIS A 41 -8.74 -26.65 -1.20
N GLU A 42 -9.71 -27.54 -1.32
CA GLU A 42 -9.57 -28.79 -2.10
C GLU A 42 -9.23 -28.53 -3.56
N GLU A 43 -9.93 -27.60 -4.22
CA GLU A 43 -9.65 -27.28 -5.63
C GLU A 43 -8.22 -26.79 -5.85
N ALA A 44 -7.67 -26.00 -4.91
CA ALA A 44 -6.32 -25.48 -5.02
C ALA A 44 -5.29 -26.59 -4.88
N ARG A 45 -5.52 -27.53 -3.96
CA ARG A 45 -4.69 -28.73 -3.81
C ARG A 45 -4.67 -29.53 -5.11
N GLU A 46 -5.82 -29.71 -5.76
CA GLU A 46 -5.90 -30.43 -7.03
C GLU A 46 -5.22 -29.69 -8.19
N ILE A 47 -5.34 -28.35 -8.26
CA ILE A 47 -4.63 -27.53 -9.24
C ILE A 47 -3.11 -27.66 -9.05
N LEU A 48 -2.63 -27.49 -7.82
CA LEU A 48 -1.20 -27.57 -7.49
C LEU A 48 -0.64 -28.97 -7.74
N LYS A 49 -1.39 -30.03 -7.37
CA LYS A 49 -1.03 -31.41 -7.63
C LYS A 49 -0.88 -31.70 -9.12
N LYS A 50 -1.84 -31.26 -9.94
CA LYS A 50 -1.77 -31.39 -11.41
C LYS A 50 -0.59 -30.63 -12.01
N ALA A 51 -0.20 -29.51 -11.40
CA ALA A 51 0.94 -28.72 -11.81
C ALA A 51 2.30 -29.24 -11.29
N GLY A 52 2.30 -30.28 -10.43
CA GLY A 52 3.50 -31.01 -10.00
C GLY A 52 3.86 -30.89 -8.52
N ALA A 53 3.02 -30.26 -7.69
CA ALA A 53 3.22 -30.20 -6.24
C ALA A 53 2.98 -31.57 -5.57
N TRP A 54 3.66 -31.81 -4.44
CA TRP A 54 3.36 -32.96 -3.59
C TRP A 54 2.27 -32.58 -2.59
N VAL A 55 1.18 -33.35 -2.59
CA VAL A 55 0.04 -33.13 -1.69
C VAL A 55 -0.12 -34.35 -0.78
N ASP A 56 -0.03 -34.12 0.52
CA ASP A 56 -0.25 -35.11 1.58
C ASP A 56 -1.33 -34.60 2.54
N GLY A 57 -2.56 -35.09 2.37
CA GLY A 57 -3.73 -34.52 3.04
C GLY A 57 -3.93 -33.04 2.68
N GLU A 58 -3.81 -32.17 3.67
CA GLU A 58 -3.89 -30.72 3.47
C GLU A 58 -2.53 -30.06 3.17
N ARG A 59 -1.43 -30.78 3.44
CA ARG A 59 -0.08 -30.25 3.31
C ARG A 59 0.34 -30.26 1.85
N VAL A 60 0.71 -29.10 1.33
CA VAL A 60 1.25 -28.93 -0.03
C VAL A 60 2.71 -28.51 0.06
N ARG A 61 3.57 -29.28 -0.61
CA ARG A 61 4.99 -28.96 -0.81
C ARG A 61 5.25 -28.63 -2.26
N LEU A 62 5.89 -27.49 -2.51
CA LEU A 62 6.17 -26.98 -3.85
C LEU A 62 7.64 -27.27 -4.21
N PRO A 63 7.91 -28.10 -5.22
CA PRO A 63 9.26 -28.26 -5.73
C PRO A 63 9.85 -26.93 -6.21
N SER A 64 11.15 -26.72 -5.99
CA SER A 64 11.84 -25.47 -6.37
C SER A 64 11.63 -25.04 -7.84
N TYR A 65 11.51 -25.99 -8.77
CA TYR A 65 11.30 -25.67 -10.19
C TYR A 65 9.94 -25.01 -10.45
N MET A 66 8.92 -25.38 -9.68
CA MET A 66 7.55 -24.88 -9.83
C MET A 66 7.47 -23.42 -9.38
N VAL A 67 8.10 -23.12 -8.25
CA VAL A 67 8.19 -21.74 -7.71
C VAL A 67 8.99 -20.85 -8.65
N LYS A 68 10.16 -21.32 -9.13
CA LYS A 68 10.98 -20.59 -10.11
C LYS A 68 10.24 -20.34 -11.43
N ASP A 69 9.40 -21.27 -11.85
CA ASP A 69 8.57 -21.10 -13.05
C ASP A 69 7.47 -20.06 -12.85
N ALA A 70 6.81 -20.06 -11.68
CA ALA A 70 5.82 -19.04 -11.31
C ALA A 70 6.45 -17.64 -11.26
N LEU A 71 7.62 -17.50 -10.63
CA LEU A 71 8.39 -16.25 -10.61
C LEU A 71 8.73 -15.74 -12.01
N ARG A 72 9.06 -16.64 -12.95
CA ARG A 72 9.35 -16.27 -14.35
C ARG A 72 8.10 -15.80 -15.10
N LYS A 73 6.94 -16.39 -14.81
CA LYS A 73 5.66 -16.08 -15.47
C LYS A 73 5.07 -14.76 -14.98
N ALA A 74 5.27 -14.42 -13.71
CA ALA A 74 4.73 -13.20 -13.13
C ALA A 74 5.34 -11.95 -13.79
N PRO A 75 4.52 -10.96 -14.17
CA PRO A 75 5.03 -9.73 -14.76
C PRO A 75 5.78 -8.91 -13.70
N ARG A 76 7.01 -8.48 -14.04
CA ARG A 76 7.86 -7.67 -13.14
C ARG A 76 7.34 -6.26 -12.91
N SER A 77 6.45 -5.79 -13.78
CA SER A 77 5.87 -4.46 -13.75
C SER A 77 4.56 -4.44 -14.51
N PHE A 78 3.62 -3.62 -14.09
CA PHE A 78 2.34 -3.40 -14.75
C PHE A 78 1.75 -2.05 -14.31
N THR A 79 0.59 -1.68 -14.85
CA THR A 79 -0.04 -0.41 -14.53
C THR A 79 -1.44 -0.64 -13.96
N LEU A 80 -1.74 0.01 -12.84
CA LEU A 80 -3.10 0.23 -12.39
C LEU A 80 -3.58 1.57 -12.92
N PHE A 81 -4.79 1.58 -13.45
CA PHE A 81 -5.30 2.73 -14.15
C PHE A 81 -6.28 3.50 -13.29
N ALA A 82 -6.19 4.82 -13.37
CA ALA A 82 -7.19 5.71 -12.83
C ALA A 82 -8.57 5.39 -13.40
N ARG A 83 -9.60 5.44 -12.56
CA ARG A 83 -10.98 5.16 -12.96
C ARG A 83 -11.48 6.17 -14.00
N ASP A 84 -11.11 7.43 -13.83
CA ASP A 84 -11.51 8.51 -14.73
C ASP A 84 -10.65 8.60 -16.02
N GLY A 85 -9.66 7.71 -16.17
CA GLY A 85 -8.76 7.67 -17.31
C GLY A 85 -7.69 8.77 -17.32
N HIS A 86 -7.55 9.55 -16.24
CA HIS A 86 -6.56 10.62 -16.17
C HIS A 86 -5.15 10.05 -15.90
N PRO A 87 -4.18 10.17 -16.83
CA PRO A 87 -2.89 9.47 -16.73
C PRO A 87 -2.03 9.83 -15.51
N LYS A 88 -2.27 11.01 -14.92
CA LYS A 88 -1.59 11.45 -13.68
C LYS A 88 -1.90 10.54 -12.47
N HIS A 89 -3.04 9.87 -12.47
CA HIS A 89 -3.49 8.99 -11.40
C HIS A 89 -3.24 7.51 -11.72
N ASP A 90 -2.65 7.21 -12.90
CA ASP A 90 -2.20 5.86 -13.19
C ASP A 90 -0.97 5.53 -12.32
N ILE A 91 -0.98 4.33 -11.74
CA ILE A 91 0.10 3.82 -10.89
C ILE A 91 0.89 2.82 -11.70
N HIS A 92 2.13 3.17 -12.05
CA HIS A 92 3.06 2.22 -12.61
C HIS A 92 3.74 1.44 -11.48
N ILE A 93 3.38 0.16 -11.37
CA ILE A 93 3.94 -0.78 -10.41
C ILE A 93 5.20 -1.37 -11.00
N GLY A 94 6.30 -1.25 -10.28
CA GLY A 94 7.60 -1.77 -10.63
C GLY A 94 8.71 -1.04 -9.88
N PRO A 95 9.94 -1.59 -9.90
CA PRO A 95 11.03 -1.09 -9.07
C PRO A 95 11.33 0.38 -9.34
N GLY A 96 11.58 1.15 -8.28
CA GLY A 96 12.16 2.50 -8.37
C GLY A 96 11.24 3.66 -7.98
N ARG A 97 9.97 3.40 -7.65
CA ARG A 97 9.10 4.41 -7.01
C ARG A 97 8.05 3.75 -6.13
N GLY A 98 8.00 4.17 -4.87
CA GLY A 98 6.90 3.79 -3.99
C GLY A 98 5.67 4.68 -4.15
N HIS A 99 4.52 4.03 -4.10
CA HIS A 99 3.20 4.64 -4.14
C HIS A 99 2.48 4.37 -2.83
N PHE A 100 1.73 5.33 -2.32
CA PHE A 100 1.22 5.31 -0.94
C PHE A 100 -0.30 5.33 -0.90
N GLY A 101 -0.88 4.64 0.07
CA GLY A 101 -2.32 4.61 0.28
C GLY A 101 -2.68 4.25 1.72
N PRO A 102 -3.94 4.47 2.13
CA PRO A 102 -4.44 3.89 3.38
C PRO A 102 -4.54 2.36 3.24
N GLY A 103 -4.97 1.67 4.29
CA GLY A 103 -5.36 0.26 4.23
C GLY A 103 -6.80 0.03 4.73
N PRO A 104 -7.23 -1.24 4.89
CA PRO A 104 -8.55 -1.62 5.42
C PRO A 104 -8.50 -2.13 6.89
N THR A 105 -9.61 -2.53 7.49
CA THR A 105 -9.66 -3.29 8.76
C THR A 105 -9.60 -2.54 10.09
N CYS A 106 -9.31 -1.24 10.12
CA CYS A 106 -9.49 -0.48 11.37
C CYS A 106 -10.95 -0.49 11.82
N THR A 107 -11.23 -1.04 13.01
CA THR A 107 -12.60 -1.10 13.54
C THR A 107 -13.08 0.25 14.09
N GLN A 108 -12.14 1.18 14.28
CA GLN A 108 -12.38 2.48 14.90
C GLN A 108 -11.92 3.60 13.99
N PHE A 109 -12.47 4.78 14.22
CA PHE A 109 -12.24 5.97 13.42
C PHE A 109 -12.20 7.21 14.30
N ILE A 110 -11.39 8.20 13.93
CA ILE A 110 -11.45 9.53 14.54
C ILE A 110 -12.44 10.40 13.76
N ASP A 111 -13.53 10.76 14.42
CA ASP A 111 -14.57 11.61 13.83
C ASP A 111 -14.00 13.00 13.45
N VAL A 112 -14.37 13.50 12.27
CA VAL A 112 -13.82 14.75 11.71
C VAL A 112 -14.32 15.99 12.46
N ASP A 113 -15.54 15.91 13.00
CA ASP A 113 -16.21 17.04 13.63
C ASP A 113 -15.93 17.05 15.14
N THR A 114 -16.16 15.92 15.81
CA THR A 114 -15.99 15.82 17.27
C THR A 114 -14.55 15.55 17.68
N LEU A 115 -13.71 15.00 16.79
CA LEU A 115 -12.36 14.51 17.08
C LEU A 115 -12.32 13.33 18.05
N GLU A 116 -13.48 12.71 18.32
CA GLU A 116 -13.60 11.57 19.21
C GLU A 116 -13.41 10.26 18.44
N ARG A 117 -12.89 9.25 19.15
CA ARG A 117 -12.76 7.89 18.64
C ARG A 117 -14.10 7.18 18.74
N ARG A 118 -14.58 6.62 17.63
CA ARG A 118 -15.83 5.84 17.55
C ARG A 118 -15.68 4.69 16.56
N GLU A 119 -16.70 3.84 16.48
CA GLU A 119 -16.77 2.80 15.46
C GLU A 119 -16.82 3.42 14.05
N TYR A 120 -16.19 2.72 13.10
CA TYR A 120 -16.20 3.07 11.69
C TYR A 120 -17.52 2.62 11.04
N THR A 121 -18.13 3.50 10.25
CA THR A 121 -19.45 3.29 9.64
C THR A 121 -19.42 3.50 8.14
N LYS A 122 -20.47 3.07 7.43
CA LYS A 122 -20.60 3.28 5.97
C LYS A 122 -20.58 4.76 5.56
N ALA A 123 -20.95 5.67 6.47
CA ALA A 123 -20.93 7.11 6.22
C ALA A 123 -19.50 7.68 6.16
N ASP A 124 -18.52 6.98 6.72
CA ASP A 124 -17.11 7.40 6.73
C ASP A 124 -16.39 7.08 5.42
N VAL A 125 -16.82 6.03 4.72
CA VAL A 125 -16.21 5.55 3.47
C VAL A 125 -16.10 6.66 2.40
N PRO A 126 -17.17 7.43 2.10
CA PRO A 126 -17.06 8.56 1.17
C PRO A 126 -16.12 9.66 1.64
N LEU A 127 -16.01 9.89 2.96
CA LEU A 127 -15.13 10.93 3.51
C LEU A 127 -13.66 10.54 3.28
N VAL A 128 -13.31 9.29 3.57
CA VAL A 128 -11.98 8.74 3.33
C VAL A 128 -11.61 8.84 1.86
N ALA A 129 -12.46 8.31 0.97
CA ALA A 129 -12.19 8.30 -0.47
C ALA A 129 -12.02 9.72 -1.05
N ARG A 130 -12.85 10.68 -0.60
CA ARG A 130 -12.73 12.08 -1.04
C ARG A 130 -11.45 12.74 -0.54
N LEU A 131 -11.03 12.47 0.70
CA LEU A 131 -9.77 13.00 1.20
C LEU A 131 -8.58 12.38 0.45
N VAL A 132 -8.58 11.05 0.28
CA VAL A 132 -7.57 10.34 -0.52
C VAL A 132 -7.46 10.96 -1.90
N ASP A 133 -8.57 11.16 -2.62
CA ASP A 133 -8.58 11.74 -3.95
C ASP A 133 -7.99 13.17 -3.99
N ALA A 134 -8.21 13.95 -2.93
CA ALA A 134 -7.72 15.33 -2.81
C ALA A 134 -6.22 15.46 -2.45
N LEU A 135 -5.65 14.45 -1.79
CA LEU A 135 -4.26 14.46 -1.33
C LEU A 135 -3.29 14.13 -2.48
N PRO A 136 -2.30 14.98 -2.79
CA PRO A 136 -1.44 14.81 -3.97
C PRO A 136 -0.37 13.72 -3.85
N ASN A 137 -0.04 13.27 -2.63
CA ASN A 137 0.98 12.26 -2.38
C ASN A 137 0.44 10.91 -1.97
N ILE A 138 -0.88 10.79 -1.81
CA ILE A 138 -1.59 9.52 -1.71
C ILE A 138 -1.97 9.08 -3.12
N ASP A 139 -1.57 7.89 -3.55
CA ASP A 139 -1.64 7.44 -4.94
C ASP A 139 -2.81 6.47 -5.18
N PHE A 140 -3.17 5.63 -4.21
CA PHE A 140 -4.32 4.72 -4.29
C PHE A 140 -5.26 4.86 -3.09
N CYS A 141 -6.46 4.28 -3.20
CA CYS A 141 -7.50 4.36 -2.19
C CYS A 141 -7.81 2.99 -1.57
N GLU A 142 -8.02 3.02 -0.26
CA GLU A 142 -8.61 1.97 0.58
C GLU A 142 -9.48 2.63 1.65
N SER A 143 -10.24 1.83 2.40
CA SER A 143 -11.33 2.30 3.26
C SER A 143 -10.86 3.00 4.53
N LEU A 144 -9.60 2.82 4.97
CA LEU A 144 -9.09 3.30 6.26
C LEU A 144 -9.93 2.80 7.44
N GLY A 145 -10.59 1.66 7.28
CA GLY A 145 -11.42 1.06 8.32
C GLY A 145 -12.28 -0.11 7.85
N THR A 146 -13.14 -0.58 8.74
CA THR A 146 -14.14 -1.61 8.44
C THR A 146 -15.52 -1.13 8.83
N VAL A 147 -16.47 -1.23 7.89
CA VAL A 147 -17.86 -0.83 8.11
C VAL A 147 -18.51 -1.74 9.16
N GLY A 148 -18.86 -1.17 10.32
CA GLY A 148 -19.46 -1.88 11.45
C GLY A 148 -20.98 -1.78 11.56
N ASP A 149 -21.65 -0.91 10.78
CA ASP A 149 -23.10 -0.66 10.86
C ASP A 149 -23.94 -1.42 9.81
N VAL A 150 -23.40 -2.52 9.28
CA VAL A 150 -24.04 -3.47 8.35
C VAL A 150 -23.75 -4.91 8.77
N HIS A 151 -24.40 -5.90 8.15
CA HIS A 151 -24.06 -7.31 8.39
C HIS A 151 -22.59 -7.58 8.01
N PHE A 152 -21.85 -8.35 8.82
CA PHE A 152 -20.39 -8.53 8.67
C PHE A 152 -19.99 -9.07 7.27
N ASP A 153 -20.77 -9.99 6.69
CA ASP A 153 -20.61 -10.48 5.31
C ASP A 153 -20.82 -9.41 4.20
N LEU A 154 -21.09 -8.14 4.54
CA LEU A 154 -21.32 -7.04 3.57
C LEU A 154 -20.34 -5.88 3.73
N GLY A 155 -19.54 -5.85 4.80
CA GLY A 155 -18.71 -4.68 5.15
C GLY A 155 -17.78 -4.27 4.00
N ALA A 156 -17.02 -5.23 3.47
CA ALA A 156 -16.07 -5.00 2.38
C ALA A 156 -16.75 -4.56 1.06
N LEU A 157 -17.93 -5.09 0.75
CA LEU A 157 -18.70 -4.66 -0.42
C LEU A 157 -19.19 -3.22 -0.27
N TYR A 158 -19.68 -2.85 0.92
CA TYR A 158 -20.10 -1.48 1.24
C TYR A 158 -18.93 -0.49 1.18
N GLU A 159 -17.75 -0.90 1.64
CA GLU A 159 -16.52 -0.12 1.51
C GLU A 159 -16.20 0.17 0.04
N PHE A 160 -16.15 -0.85 -0.81
CA PHE A 160 -15.87 -0.64 -2.22
C PHE A 160 -16.95 0.21 -2.90
N ALA A 161 -18.23 -0.08 -2.66
CA ALA A 161 -19.36 0.66 -3.20
C ALA A 161 -19.37 2.14 -2.77
N GLY A 162 -18.91 2.44 -1.55
CA GLY A 162 -18.76 3.80 -1.04
C GLY A 162 -17.53 4.52 -1.59
N MET A 163 -16.40 3.83 -1.75
CA MET A 163 -15.16 4.40 -2.28
C MET A 163 -15.23 4.69 -3.77
N PHE A 164 -15.72 3.74 -4.56
CA PHE A 164 -15.68 3.75 -6.02
C PHE A 164 -16.22 5.04 -6.66
N PRO A 165 -17.40 5.59 -6.26
CA PRO A 165 -17.89 6.87 -6.78
C PRO A 165 -17.16 8.10 -6.23
N ASN A 166 -16.37 7.96 -5.17
CA ASN A 166 -15.78 9.05 -4.38
C ASN A 166 -14.25 9.18 -4.54
N THR A 167 -13.64 8.44 -5.45
CA THR A 167 -12.23 8.60 -5.83
C THR A 167 -12.01 8.34 -7.31
N SER A 168 -11.10 9.09 -7.93
CA SER A 168 -10.62 8.85 -9.30
C SER A 168 -9.44 7.87 -9.35
N LYS A 169 -8.77 7.69 -8.22
CA LYS A 169 -7.54 6.90 -8.09
C LYS A 169 -7.84 5.39 -8.09
N PRO A 170 -6.86 4.55 -8.46
CA PRO A 170 -7.00 3.11 -8.32
C PRO A 170 -7.34 2.70 -6.89
N ILE A 171 -8.11 1.63 -6.75
CA ILE A 171 -8.51 1.09 -5.44
C ILE A 171 -7.76 -0.21 -5.17
N VAL A 172 -7.32 -0.42 -3.95
CA VAL A 172 -6.98 -1.76 -3.46
C VAL A 172 -8.19 -2.25 -2.67
N ALA A 173 -8.75 -3.38 -3.07
CA ALA A 173 -10.01 -3.88 -2.53
C ALA A 173 -9.79 -5.21 -1.83
N TRP A 174 -10.23 -5.31 -0.59
CA TRP A 174 -10.29 -6.55 0.16
C TRP A 174 -11.73 -7.08 0.19
N SER A 175 -11.91 -8.31 0.67
CA SER A 175 -13.21 -8.97 0.79
C SER A 175 -13.16 -10.07 1.85
N TYR A 176 -14.29 -10.39 2.46
CA TYR A 176 -14.37 -11.53 3.39
C TYR A 176 -14.49 -12.84 2.64
N ASP A 177 -15.35 -12.87 1.62
CA ASP A 177 -15.67 -14.07 0.86
C ASP A 177 -15.68 -13.82 -0.66
N ARG A 178 -16.02 -14.86 -1.42
CA ARG A 178 -16.15 -14.79 -2.87
C ARG A 178 -17.37 -14.01 -3.35
N TYR A 179 -18.41 -13.86 -2.54
CA TYR A 179 -19.60 -13.09 -2.90
C TYR A 179 -19.30 -11.59 -2.89
N ASP A 180 -18.60 -11.11 -1.86
CA ASP A 180 -18.04 -9.76 -1.81
C ASP A 180 -17.16 -9.49 -3.03
N SER A 181 -16.23 -10.42 -3.30
CA SER A 181 -15.30 -10.35 -4.44
C SER A 181 -16.04 -10.24 -5.78
N ALA A 182 -17.15 -10.98 -5.93
CA ALA A 182 -18.00 -10.93 -7.12
C ALA A 182 -18.77 -9.60 -7.24
N GLY A 183 -19.29 -9.07 -6.14
CA GLY A 183 -19.96 -7.76 -6.11
C GLY A 183 -19.02 -6.61 -6.48
N ILE A 184 -17.84 -6.58 -5.85
CA ILE A 184 -16.76 -5.62 -6.13
C ILE A 184 -16.37 -5.66 -7.61
N HIS A 185 -16.13 -6.86 -8.13
CA HIS A 185 -15.72 -7.03 -9.52
C HIS A 185 -16.83 -6.61 -10.50
N THR A 186 -18.10 -6.89 -10.18
CA THR A 186 -19.25 -6.49 -11.00
C THR A 186 -19.34 -4.97 -11.14
N ILE A 187 -19.13 -4.23 -10.04
CA ILE A 187 -19.10 -2.76 -10.05
C ILE A 187 -17.96 -2.24 -10.93
N ALA A 188 -16.74 -2.76 -10.73
CA ALA A 188 -15.56 -2.33 -11.49
C ALA A 188 -15.70 -2.62 -13.00
N VAL A 189 -16.21 -3.80 -13.36
CA VAL A 189 -16.44 -4.22 -14.75
C VAL A 189 -17.52 -3.39 -15.43
N ALA A 190 -18.59 -3.04 -14.71
CA ALA A 190 -19.64 -2.16 -15.23
C ALA A 190 -19.09 -0.79 -15.62
N GLU A 191 -18.25 -0.19 -14.77
CA GLU A 191 -17.61 1.09 -15.07
C GLU A 191 -16.60 0.97 -16.21
N ALA A 192 -15.82 -0.12 -16.27
CA ALA A 192 -14.89 -0.36 -17.36
C ALA A 192 -15.60 -0.54 -18.72
N GLY A 193 -16.87 -0.98 -18.72
CA GLY A 193 -17.63 -1.30 -19.93
C GLY A 193 -17.51 -2.76 -20.36
N GLY A 194 -17.18 -3.66 -19.43
CA GLY A 194 -17.07 -5.11 -19.67
C GLY A 194 -15.72 -5.70 -19.26
N GLN A 195 -15.69 -7.03 -19.17
CA GLN A 195 -14.53 -7.79 -18.67
C GLN A 195 -13.26 -7.51 -19.47
N GLU A 196 -13.35 -7.52 -20.80
CA GLU A 196 -12.18 -7.28 -21.67
C GLU A 196 -11.62 -5.86 -21.51
N ALA A 197 -12.50 -4.87 -21.28
CA ALA A 197 -12.08 -3.50 -21.04
C ALA A 197 -11.38 -3.35 -19.69
N PHE A 198 -11.89 -4.02 -18.64
CA PHE A 198 -11.27 -4.07 -17.33
C PHE A 198 -9.88 -4.71 -17.39
N GLU A 199 -9.72 -5.85 -18.08
CA GLU A 199 -8.43 -6.54 -18.19
C GLU A 199 -7.33 -5.68 -18.86
N ARG A 200 -7.71 -4.83 -19.80
CA ARG A 200 -6.79 -3.89 -20.47
C ARG A 200 -6.44 -2.70 -19.58
N ARG A 201 -7.34 -2.32 -18.67
CA ARG A 201 -7.19 -1.15 -17.79
C ARG A 201 -7.73 -1.47 -16.39
N PRO A 202 -7.04 -2.31 -15.59
CA PRO A 202 -7.51 -2.67 -14.27
C PRO A 202 -7.52 -1.43 -13.37
N THR A 203 -8.69 -1.09 -12.84
CA THR A 203 -8.89 0.07 -11.95
C THR A 203 -8.78 -0.30 -10.48
N TYR A 204 -8.67 -1.59 -10.16
CA TYR A 204 -8.45 -2.06 -8.80
C TYR A 204 -7.58 -3.31 -8.76
N VAL A 205 -7.03 -3.57 -7.57
CA VAL A 205 -6.29 -4.78 -7.21
C VAL A 205 -7.05 -5.52 -6.12
N HIS A 206 -7.09 -6.84 -6.20
CA HIS A 206 -7.66 -7.64 -5.13
C HIS A 206 -6.61 -7.93 -4.06
N TYR A 207 -6.93 -7.62 -2.82
CA TYR A 207 -6.13 -7.89 -1.62
C TYR A 207 -6.58 -9.19 -0.95
N CYS A 208 -5.63 -10.12 -0.73
CA CYS A 208 -5.88 -11.42 -0.11
C CYS A 208 -4.80 -11.74 0.93
N GLU A 209 -5.21 -12.37 2.02
CA GLU A 209 -4.33 -12.67 3.16
C GLU A 209 -4.37 -14.15 3.52
N PRO A 210 -3.25 -14.88 3.48
CA PRO A 210 -3.12 -16.17 4.15
C PRO A 210 -3.01 -15.98 5.68
N LEU A 211 -3.03 -17.10 6.40
CA LEU A 211 -2.88 -17.12 7.85
C LEU A 211 -1.47 -17.61 8.23
N SER A 212 -0.68 -16.73 8.83
CA SER A 212 0.63 -17.10 9.37
C SER A 212 0.49 -17.85 10.71
N PRO A 213 1.31 -18.88 10.99
CA PRO A 213 2.37 -19.43 10.14
C PRO A 213 1.87 -20.52 9.17
N LEU A 214 2.24 -20.39 7.90
CA LEU A 214 2.23 -21.43 6.87
C LEU A 214 0.86 -22.07 6.58
N VAL A 215 -0.24 -21.32 6.73
CA VAL A 215 -1.60 -21.79 6.43
C VAL A 215 -2.24 -20.92 5.35
N SER A 216 -2.71 -21.54 4.29
CA SER A 216 -3.60 -20.93 3.31
C SER A 216 -5.04 -21.34 3.62
N THR A 217 -5.83 -20.41 4.17
CA THR A 217 -7.23 -20.66 4.55
C THR A 217 -8.12 -20.85 3.31
N PHE A 218 -9.33 -21.37 3.53
CA PHE A 218 -10.29 -21.56 2.44
C PHE A 218 -10.62 -20.23 1.78
N GLU A 219 -10.97 -19.22 2.58
CA GLU A 219 -11.41 -17.90 2.12
C GLU A 219 -10.31 -17.17 1.34
N ALA A 220 -9.07 -17.19 1.84
CA ALA A 220 -7.92 -16.58 1.17
C ALA A 220 -7.69 -17.17 -0.23
N ILE A 221 -7.81 -18.49 -0.33
CA ILE A 221 -7.56 -19.22 -1.57
C ILE A 221 -8.74 -19.14 -2.53
N ASP A 222 -9.98 -19.17 -2.05
CA ASP A 222 -11.16 -19.01 -2.91
C ASP A 222 -11.17 -17.62 -3.58
N LYS A 223 -10.82 -16.57 -2.82
CA LYS A 223 -10.62 -15.21 -3.35
C LYS A 223 -9.47 -15.14 -4.36
N LEU A 224 -8.34 -15.80 -4.10
CA LEU A 224 -7.23 -15.89 -5.06
C LEU A 224 -7.66 -16.58 -6.35
N ILE A 225 -8.36 -17.71 -6.27
CA ILE A 225 -8.85 -18.45 -7.42
C ILE A 225 -9.83 -17.58 -8.22
N PHE A 226 -10.72 -16.86 -7.54
CA PHE A 226 -11.62 -15.88 -8.16
C PHE A 226 -10.82 -14.80 -8.91
N ALA A 227 -9.88 -14.13 -8.24
CA ALA A 227 -9.04 -13.11 -8.83
C ALA A 227 -8.29 -13.61 -10.08
N ALA A 228 -7.67 -14.79 -9.99
CA ALA A 228 -6.93 -15.39 -11.09
C ALA A 228 -7.82 -15.72 -12.30
N ARG A 229 -9.00 -16.29 -12.07
CA ARG A 229 -9.97 -16.63 -13.13
C ARG A 229 -10.54 -15.40 -13.84
N HIS A 230 -10.71 -14.31 -13.11
CA HIS A 230 -11.22 -13.04 -13.61
C HIS A 230 -10.10 -12.07 -14.03
N ARG A 231 -8.85 -12.53 -14.06
CA ARG A 231 -7.66 -11.75 -14.46
C ARG A 231 -7.50 -10.43 -13.69
N ILE A 232 -7.93 -10.42 -12.43
CA ILE A 232 -7.80 -9.28 -11.52
C ILE A 232 -6.36 -9.28 -10.96
N PRO A 233 -5.61 -8.17 -11.02
CA PRO A 233 -4.33 -8.06 -10.31
C PRO A 233 -4.48 -8.43 -8.83
N LEU A 234 -3.50 -9.14 -8.28
CA LEU A 234 -3.60 -9.71 -6.93
C LEU A 234 -2.46 -9.25 -6.03
N VAL A 235 -2.78 -8.79 -4.82
CA VAL A 235 -1.88 -8.76 -3.67
C VAL A 235 -2.15 -10.01 -2.83
N PHE A 236 -1.10 -10.76 -2.52
CA PHE A 236 -1.21 -11.89 -1.60
C PHE A 236 -0.21 -11.73 -0.45
N THR A 237 -0.71 -11.28 0.70
CA THR A 237 0.10 -10.67 1.76
C THR A 237 -0.10 -11.37 3.11
N PRO A 238 0.92 -12.08 3.62
CA PRO A 238 0.90 -12.60 4.99
C PRO A 238 1.14 -11.50 6.03
N CYS A 239 0.63 -11.71 7.25
CA CYS A 239 0.81 -10.83 8.41
C CYS A 239 1.47 -11.58 9.60
N PRO A 240 2.73 -12.03 9.45
CA PRO A 240 3.46 -12.69 10.50
C PRO A 240 3.93 -11.70 11.58
N ILE A 241 3.96 -12.18 12.83
CA ILE A 241 4.43 -11.43 13.99
C ILE A 241 5.69 -12.09 14.52
N ALA A 242 6.83 -11.39 14.45
CA ALA A 242 8.10 -11.90 14.95
C ALA A 242 8.02 -12.17 16.46
N GLY A 243 8.27 -13.42 16.85
CA GLY A 243 8.13 -13.90 18.25
C GLY A 243 6.72 -14.41 18.61
N GLY A 244 5.72 -14.14 17.77
CA GLY A 244 4.36 -14.66 17.92
C GLY A 244 4.06 -15.77 16.90
N THR A 245 3.67 -15.38 15.69
CA THR A 245 3.33 -16.29 14.60
C THR A 245 4.50 -16.54 13.64
N ALA A 246 5.68 -15.98 13.91
CA ALA A 246 6.91 -16.19 13.13
C ALA A 246 8.15 -16.28 14.03
N PRO A 247 9.27 -16.82 13.52
CA PRO A 247 10.56 -16.71 14.21
C PRO A 247 10.88 -15.24 14.54
N ILE A 248 11.47 -15.00 15.71
CA ILE A 248 11.75 -13.65 16.21
C ILE A 248 12.83 -12.89 15.40
N THR A 249 13.60 -13.60 14.56
CA THR A 249 14.71 -13.02 13.79
C THR A 249 14.22 -12.46 12.46
N GLY A 250 14.79 -11.32 12.03
CA GLY A 250 14.44 -10.66 10.77
C GLY A 250 14.56 -11.56 9.53
N ALA A 251 15.64 -12.34 9.42
CA ALA A 251 15.79 -13.30 8.33
C ALA A 251 14.74 -14.42 8.37
N GLY A 252 14.35 -14.87 9.57
CA GLY A 252 13.35 -15.93 9.75
C GLY A 252 11.95 -15.50 9.34
N ILE A 253 11.50 -14.32 9.80
CA ILE A 253 10.19 -13.77 9.40
C ILE A 253 10.13 -13.47 7.90
N ILE A 254 11.19 -12.91 7.30
CA ILE A 254 11.26 -12.67 5.86
C ILE A 254 11.16 -13.97 5.07
N THR A 255 11.93 -15.00 5.47
CA THR A 255 11.92 -16.30 4.78
C THR A 255 10.55 -16.98 4.86
N MET A 256 9.94 -16.99 6.04
CA MET A 256 8.63 -17.62 6.25
C MET A 256 7.51 -16.87 5.53
N GLY A 257 7.44 -15.55 5.69
CA GLY A 257 6.44 -14.73 5.02
C GLY A 257 6.58 -14.78 3.49
N ALA A 258 7.81 -14.81 2.97
CA ALA A 258 8.00 -14.98 1.54
C ALA A 258 7.48 -16.32 1.01
N ALA A 259 7.65 -17.42 1.76
CA ALA A 259 7.08 -18.71 1.39
C ALA A 259 5.55 -18.68 1.35
N GLU A 260 4.90 -18.03 2.32
CA GLU A 260 3.44 -17.85 2.34
C GLU A 260 2.96 -17.09 1.11
N SER A 261 3.63 -16.00 0.74
CA SER A 261 3.27 -15.25 -0.45
C SER A 261 3.52 -16.06 -1.74
N TRP A 262 4.64 -16.79 -1.83
CA TRP A 262 4.98 -17.57 -3.02
C TRP A 262 4.13 -18.83 -3.22
N MET A 263 3.48 -19.34 -2.18
CA MET A 263 2.42 -20.34 -2.33
C MET A 263 1.24 -19.77 -3.13
N GLY A 264 0.78 -18.57 -2.76
CA GLY A 264 -0.26 -17.84 -3.51
C GLY A 264 0.17 -17.53 -4.94
N LEU A 265 1.40 -17.03 -5.13
CA LEU A 265 1.97 -16.79 -6.46
C LEU A 265 1.90 -18.05 -7.33
N THR A 266 2.38 -19.17 -6.80
CA THR A 266 2.49 -20.42 -7.54
C THR A 266 1.11 -20.92 -7.98
N LEU A 267 0.11 -20.84 -7.09
CA LEU A 267 -1.27 -21.16 -7.42
C LEU A 267 -1.84 -20.21 -8.48
N ALA A 268 -1.66 -18.90 -8.31
CA ALA A 268 -2.18 -17.89 -9.23
C ALA A 268 -1.61 -18.08 -10.64
N GLN A 269 -0.29 -18.32 -10.76
CA GLN A 269 0.37 -18.55 -12.06
C GLN A 269 0.09 -19.95 -12.65
N ALA A 270 -0.36 -20.92 -11.85
CA ALA A 270 -0.84 -22.21 -12.34
C ALA A 270 -2.24 -22.10 -12.95
N ILE A 271 -3.10 -21.22 -12.41
CA ILE A 271 -4.44 -20.94 -12.94
C ILE A 271 -4.35 -20.03 -14.16
N GLN A 272 -3.60 -18.93 -14.02
CA GLN A 272 -3.54 -17.86 -15.01
C GLN A 272 -2.10 -17.35 -15.18
N PRO A 273 -1.31 -17.98 -16.06
CA PRO A 273 0.05 -17.52 -16.36
C PRO A 273 0.07 -16.06 -16.83
N GLY A 274 0.96 -15.25 -16.24
CA GLY A 274 1.09 -13.83 -16.54
C GLY A 274 0.12 -12.93 -15.77
N LEU A 275 -0.64 -13.46 -14.80
CA LEU A 275 -1.46 -12.64 -13.92
C LEU A 275 -0.56 -11.65 -13.14
N PRO A 276 -0.88 -10.35 -13.12
CA PRO A 276 -0.20 -9.40 -12.24
C PRO A 276 -0.32 -9.81 -10.78
N PHE A 277 0.83 -9.97 -10.12
CA PHE A 277 0.92 -10.44 -8.75
C PHE A 277 1.88 -9.56 -7.96
N ILE A 278 1.45 -9.14 -6.78
CA ILE A 278 2.23 -8.35 -5.83
C ILE A 278 2.42 -9.22 -4.59
N MET A 279 3.68 -9.49 -4.28
CA MET A 279 4.07 -10.11 -3.02
C MET A 279 3.83 -9.11 -1.91
N GLY A 280 3.37 -9.53 -0.74
CA GLY A 280 3.17 -8.60 0.37
C GLY A 280 3.73 -9.05 1.69
N GLY A 281 3.63 -8.15 2.66
CA GLY A 281 3.80 -8.47 4.07
C GLY A 281 3.44 -7.31 4.98
N VAL A 282 2.91 -7.60 6.16
CA VAL A 282 2.94 -6.68 7.32
C VAL A 282 3.84 -7.33 8.36
N PHE A 283 5.14 -7.04 8.31
CA PHE A 283 6.13 -7.76 9.13
C PHE A 283 6.60 -6.85 10.26
N SER A 284 6.19 -7.17 11.48
CA SER A 284 6.67 -6.47 12.67
C SER A 284 6.81 -7.42 13.85
N VAL A 285 7.18 -6.86 14.99
CA VAL A 285 7.41 -7.57 16.24
C VAL A 285 6.16 -7.62 17.10
N MET A 286 6.07 -8.70 17.89
CA MET A 286 5.22 -8.70 19.07
C MET A 286 5.91 -7.88 20.14
N ASP A 287 5.28 -6.80 20.60
CA ASP A 287 5.76 -6.13 21.81
C ASP A 287 5.55 -7.08 23.00
N MET A 288 6.64 -7.59 23.58
CA MET A 288 6.55 -8.66 24.59
C MET A 288 5.94 -8.19 25.91
N ASN A 289 5.82 -6.88 26.14
CA ASN A 289 5.24 -6.32 27.36
C ASN A 289 3.72 -6.16 27.22
N THR A 290 3.25 -5.75 26.05
CA THR A 290 1.83 -5.44 25.78
C THR A 290 1.12 -6.51 24.95
N MET A 291 1.87 -7.45 24.37
CA MET A 291 1.41 -8.54 23.51
C MET A 291 0.63 -8.07 22.26
N ILE A 292 0.95 -6.86 21.79
CA ILE A 292 0.37 -6.30 20.55
C ILE A 292 1.33 -6.47 19.38
N LEU A 293 0.78 -6.43 18.16
CA LEU A 293 1.56 -6.16 16.96
C LEU A 293 1.97 -4.68 16.95
N ALA A 294 3.25 -4.39 17.10
CA ALA A 294 3.73 -3.02 17.18
C ALA A 294 3.96 -2.43 15.77
N TYR A 295 3.05 -1.58 15.29
CA TYR A 295 3.19 -0.91 13.99
C TYR A 295 4.22 0.23 14.00
N GLY A 296 4.44 0.84 15.16
CA GLY A 296 5.39 1.92 15.37
C GLY A 296 6.83 1.45 15.64
N ALA A 297 7.03 0.13 15.74
CA ALA A 297 8.33 -0.45 16.01
C ALA A 297 9.33 -0.17 14.87
N PRO A 298 10.61 0.13 15.17
CA PRO A 298 11.64 0.34 14.14
C PRO A 298 11.91 -0.93 13.31
N GLU A 299 11.58 -2.11 13.83
CA GLU A 299 11.66 -3.38 13.12
C GLU A 299 10.73 -3.45 11.91
N LEU A 300 9.55 -2.82 11.95
CA LEU A 300 8.62 -2.81 10.81
C LEU A 300 9.28 -2.25 9.54
N PRO A 301 9.74 -0.98 9.51
CA PRO A 301 10.37 -0.46 8.30
C PRO A 301 11.65 -1.18 7.91
N LEU A 302 12.38 -1.79 8.87
CA LEU A 302 13.57 -2.59 8.59
C LEU A 302 13.24 -3.93 7.91
N PHE A 303 12.24 -4.66 8.42
CA PHE A 303 11.79 -5.93 7.84
C PHE A 303 11.15 -5.70 6.47
N MET A 304 10.35 -4.65 6.33
CA MET A 304 9.77 -4.27 5.04
C MET A 304 10.84 -3.87 4.02
N ALA A 305 11.91 -3.17 4.44
CA ALA A 305 13.05 -2.91 3.57
C ALA A 305 13.71 -4.20 3.05
N GLY A 306 14.01 -5.13 3.96
CA GLY A 306 14.60 -6.42 3.57
C GLY A 306 13.69 -7.27 2.68
N LEU A 307 12.39 -7.27 2.94
CA LEU A 307 11.40 -7.94 2.10
C LEU A 307 11.33 -7.34 0.70
N THR A 308 11.52 -6.02 0.58
CA THR A 308 11.52 -5.30 -0.70
C THR A 308 12.69 -5.73 -1.56
N GLU A 309 13.88 -5.80 -0.97
CA GLU A 309 15.07 -6.26 -1.67
C GLU A 309 14.92 -7.71 -2.15
N LEU A 310 14.33 -8.59 -1.33
CA LEU A 310 14.03 -9.96 -1.76
C LEU A 310 13.01 -10.01 -2.90
N ALA A 311 11.93 -9.23 -2.81
CA ALA A 311 10.91 -9.14 -3.87
C ALA A 311 11.53 -8.66 -5.19
N HIS A 312 12.31 -7.58 -5.16
CA HIS A 312 13.00 -7.03 -6.33
C HIS A 312 14.06 -7.97 -6.89
N TYR A 313 14.79 -8.69 -6.02
CA TYR A 313 15.75 -9.74 -6.41
C TYR A 313 15.07 -10.83 -7.23
N VAL A 314 13.88 -11.29 -6.83
CA VAL A 314 13.12 -12.30 -7.59
C VAL A 314 12.24 -11.73 -8.71
N GLY A 315 12.21 -10.41 -8.86
CA GLY A 315 11.49 -9.72 -9.91
C GLY A 315 9.98 -9.54 -9.67
N LEU A 316 9.54 -9.52 -8.42
CA LEU A 316 8.17 -9.20 -8.04
C LEU A 316 8.07 -7.78 -7.46
N PRO A 317 6.94 -7.09 -7.67
CA PRO A 317 6.62 -5.90 -6.88
C PRO A 317 6.21 -6.29 -5.46
N LEU A 318 6.40 -5.35 -4.52
CA LEU A 318 6.07 -5.52 -3.12
C LEU A 318 4.92 -4.60 -2.65
N TRP A 319 4.02 -5.20 -1.88
CA TRP A 319 3.06 -4.58 -0.98
C TRP A 319 3.72 -4.37 0.39
N GLN A 320 4.13 -3.13 0.65
CA GLN A 320 4.78 -2.63 1.86
C GLN A 320 3.81 -2.04 2.87
N THR A 321 4.23 -1.89 4.13
CA THR A 321 3.51 -1.16 5.18
C THR A 321 4.30 0.06 5.64
N GLY A 322 3.61 1.17 5.90
CA GLY A 322 4.21 2.38 6.47
C GLY A 322 3.21 3.52 6.68
N GLY A 323 3.68 4.63 7.28
CA GLY A 323 2.79 5.78 7.57
C GLY A 323 1.79 5.53 8.71
N CYS A 324 2.05 4.51 9.51
CA CYS A 324 1.26 4.06 10.66
C CYS A 324 1.97 4.38 11.99
N THR A 325 1.23 4.30 13.09
CA THR A 325 1.75 4.54 14.45
C THR A 325 1.00 3.73 15.51
N ASP A 326 1.68 3.41 16.60
CA ASP A 326 1.07 2.84 17.81
C ASP A 326 0.48 3.91 18.75
N SER A 327 0.67 5.19 18.44
CA SER A 327 0.08 6.30 19.19
C SER A 327 -1.46 6.29 19.10
N LYS A 328 -2.11 6.66 20.20
CA LYS A 328 -3.58 6.68 20.34
C LYS A 328 -4.17 8.03 19.91
N THR A 329 -3.31 9.02 19.65
CA THR A 329 -3.72 10.38 19.34
C THR A 329 -2.74 11.02 18.37
N PHE A 330 -3.13 12.15 17.79
CA PHE A 330 -2.27 12.90 16.88
C PHE A 330 -1.28 13.76 17.67
N ASP A 331 -0.11 13.19 17.96
CA ASP A 331 0.96 13.78 18.77
C ASP A 331 2.37 13.60 18.17
N GLY A 332 3.40 13.88 18.98
CA GLY A 332 4.80 13.74 18.56
C GLY A 332 5.18 12.29 18.24
N GLN A 333 4.63 11.31 18.96
CA GLN A 333 4.86 9.89 18.69
C GLN A 333 4.31 9.53 17.31
N ALA A 334 3.06 9.93 17.02
CA ALA A 334 2.39 9.68 15.75
C ALA A 334 3.19 10.19 14.54
N MET A 335 3.86 11.33 14.69
CA MET A 335 4.69 11.90 13.64
C MET A 335 6.04 11.20 13.50
N ILE A 336 6.70 10.82 14.60
CA ILE A 336 8.02 10.15 14.55
C ILE A 336 7.90 8.78 13.87
N GLU A 337 6.97 7.95 14.35
CA GLU A 337 6.80 6.57 13.85
C GLU A 337 6.32 6.57 12.39
N GLY A 338 5.28 7.37 12.09
CA GLY A 338 4.70 7.44 10.75
C GLY A 338 5.67 8.01 9.71
N SER A 339 6.36 9.12 10.03
CA SER A 339 7.27 9.74 9.05
C SER A 339 8.54 8.92 8.81
N MET A 340 9.05 8.22 9.83
CA MET A 340 10.21 7.36 9.68
C MET A 340 9.88 6.15 8.78
N SER A 341 8.76 5.48 9.01
CA SER A 341 8.34 4.35 8.16
C SER A 341 8.10 4.76 6.71
N VAL A 342 7.46 5.92 6.47
CA VAL A 342 7.31 6.51 5.12
C VAL A 342 8.66 6.73 4.44
N LEU A 343 9.65 7.27 5.16
CA LEU A 343 10.98 7.52 4.60
C LEU A 343 11.68 6.22 4.18
N PHE A 344 11.61 5.18 5.00
CA PHE A 344 12.20 3.87 4.66
C PHE A 344 11.50 3.22 3.46
N SER A 345 10.17 3.28 3.40
CA SER A 345 9.41 2.80 2.23
C SER A 345 9.82 3.53 0.95
N ALA A 346 9.97 4.86 1.01
CA ALA A 346 10.44 5.64 -0.14
C ALA A 346 11.89 5.30 -0.54
N LEU A 347 12.79 5.09 0.42
CA LEU A 347 14.21 4.75 0.18
C LEU A 347 14.40 3.37 -0.45
N THR A 348 13.58 2.41 -0.04
CA THR A 348 13.60 1.03 -0.55
C THR A 348 12.83 0.89 -1.87
N ALA A 349 12.13 1.95 -2.28
CA ALA A 349 11.29 2.00 -3.46
C ALA A 349 10.26 0.86 -3.51
N GLY A 350 9.68 0.50 -2.36
CA GLY A 350 8.65 -0.54 -2.36
C GLY A 350 7.38 -0.04 -3.02
N ASP A 351 6.85 -0.90 -3.89
CA ASP A 351 6.03 -0.49 -5.03
C ASP A 351 4.67 0.09 -4.59
N LEU A 352 4.01 -0.54 -3.62
CA LEU A 352 2.78 -0.05 -3.01
C LEU A 352 2.93 -0.10 -1.48
N CYS A 353 2.73 1.02 -0.79
CA CYS A 353 2.85 1.15 0.66
C CYS A 353 1.50 1.52 1.26
N HIS A 354 0.93 0.63 2.07
CA HIS A 354 -0.39 0.76 2.69
C HIS A 354 -0.32 1.10 4.18
N ASP A 355 -1.50 1.22 4.79
CA ASP A 355 -1.73 1.57 6.20
C ASP A 355 -1.39 3.01 6.57
N VAL A 356 -1.20 3.87 5.57
CA VAL A 356 -0.99 5.30 5.79
C VAL A 356 -2.24 5.88 6.46
N GLY A 357 -2.06 6.47 7.65
CA GLY A 357 -3.16 7.03 8.43
C GLY A 357 -3.65 6.15 9.58
N TYR A 358 -3.08 4.97 9.77
CA TYR A 358 -3.37 4.13 10.93
C TYR A 358 -2.77 4.68 12.22
N THR A 359 -3.54 4.52 13.28
CA THR A 359 -3.19 4.85 14.65
C THR A 359 -3.58 3.67 15.55
N GLU A 360 -3.04 3.64 16.77
CA GLU A 360 -3.35 2.61 17.76
C GLU A 360 -3.13 1.18 17.21
N SER A 361 -1.98 0.92 16.58
CA SER A 361 -1.60 -0.43 16.14
C SER A 361 -2.63 -1.04 15.17
N ALA A 362 -3.03 -0.25 14.16
CA ALA A 362 -4.06 -0.56 13.17
C ALA A 362 -5.50 -0.71 13.70
N MET A 363 -5.76 -0.30 14.94
CA MET A 363 -7.14 -0.30 15.47
C MET A 363 -7.96 0.90 15.01
N THR A 364 -7.31 2.06 14.79
CA THR A 364 -8.01 3.33 14.52
C THR A 364 -7.52 3.99 13.24
N GLY A 365 -8.45 4.19 12.29
CA GLY A 365 -8.24 5.02 11.10
C GLY A 365 -8.36 6.51 11.40
N SER A 366 -7.44 7.34 10.90
CA SER A 366 -7.44 8.78 11.13
C SER A 366 -7.15 9.58 9.86
N LEU A 367 -8.13 10.36 9.41
CA LEU A 367 -7.95 11.32 8.31
C LEU A 367 -6.88 12.37 8.61
N PHE A 368 -6.67 12.70 9.89
CA PHE A 368 -5.65 13.64 10.31
C PHE A 368 -4.25 13.04 10.18
N GLN A 369 -4.07 11.78 10.61
CA GLN A 369 -2.82 11.07 10.40
C GLN A 369 -2.55 10.88 8.91
N LEU A 370 -3.54 10.49 8.12
CA LEU A 370 -3.43 10.35 6.65
C LEU A 370 -2.99 11.66 5.99
N CYS A 371 -3.61 12.80 6.36
CA CYS A 371 -3.24 14.11 5.82
C CYS A 371 -1.84 14.57 6.27
N ALA A 372 -1.43 14.24 7.49
CA ALA A 372 -0.07 14.53 7.96
C ALA A 372 0.97 13.67 7.24
N MET A 373 0.64 12.41 6.94
CA MET A 373 1.52 11.52 6.19
C MET A 373 1.63 11.93 4.72
N ASP A 374 0.60 12.53 4.10
CA ASP A 374 0.75 13.15 2.76
C ASP A 374 1.89 14.18 2.71
N GLU A 375 2.07 14.96 3.76
CA GLU A 375 3.19 15.91 3.90
C GLU A 375 4.53 15.17 4.09
N ALA A 376 4.56 14.12 4.93
CA ALA A 376 5.75 13.30 5.14
C ALA A 376 6.19 12.56 3.86
N ILE A 377 5.25 12.06 3.08
CA ILE A 377 5.50 11.42 1.77
C ILE A 377 6.04 12.46 0.78
N GLY A 378 5.51 13.68 0.78
CA GLY A 378 6.07 14.79 0.00
C GLY A 378 7.54 15.07 0.34
N TYR A 379 7.87 15.08 1.63
CA TYR A 379 9.25 15.17 2.12
C TYR A 379 10.11 14.01 1.63
N ALA A 380 9.66 12.77 1.82
CA ALA A 380 10.37 11.57 1.42
C ALA A 380 10.65 11.56 -0.10
N ARG A 381 9.65 11.90 -0.92
CA ARG A 381 9.79 12.06 -2.37
C ARG A 381 10.81 13.12 -2.76
N ARG A 382 10.88 14.25 -2.04
CA ARG A 382 11.93 15.24 -2.28
C ARG A 382 13.32 14.68 -1.95
N ILE A 383 13.45 13.95 -0.85
CA ILE A 383 14.72 13.34 -0.43
C ILE A 383 15.18 12.31 -1.47
N THR A 384 14.30 11.39 -1.87
CA THR A 384 14.64 10.29 -2.78
C THR A 384 14.89 10.73 -4.23
N ARG A 385 14.42 11.93 -4.62
CA ARG A 385 14.81 12.59 -5.88
C ARG A 385 16.32 12.82 -6.00
N GLY A 386 17.04 12.87 -4.89
CA GLY A 386 18.49 13.10 -4.88
C GLY A 386 18.87 14.56 -5.22
N ILE A 387 20.11 14.71 -5.70
CA ILE A 387 20.72 15.99 -6.07
C ILE A 387 21.17 15.90 -7.52
N GLU A 388 20.62 16.74 -8.38
CA GLU A 388 21.01 16.80 -9.78
C GLU A 388 22.35 17.52 -9.93
N VAL A 389 23.31 16.88 -10.59
CA VAL A 389 24.64 17.44 -10.86
C VAL A 389 24.84 17.56 -12.36
N ASN A 390 24.78 18.80 -12.86
CA ASN A 390 25.06 19.17 -14.23
C ASN A 390 25.73 20.56 -14.28
N GLU A 391 26.04 21.05 -15.47
CA GLU A 391 26.77 22.31 -15.65
C GLU A 391 26.01 23.53 -15.09
N ASP A 392 24.67 23.56 -15.18
CA ASP A 392 23.85 24.66 -14.66
C ASP A 392 23.60 24.53 -13.14
N THR A 393 23.42 23.30 -12.62
CA THR A 393 23.16 23.08 -11.18
C THR A 393 24.41 23.22 -10.32
N LEU A 394 25.61 23.05 -10.88
CA LEU A 394 26.86 23.41 -10.21
C LEU A 394 26.98 24.91 -9.95
N ALA A 395 26.35 25.73 -10.80
CA ALA A 395 26.26 27.18 -10.66
C ALA A 395 27.61 27.91 -10.49
N VAL A 396 28.71 27.34 -11.01
CA VAL A 396 30.09 27.85 -10.80
C VAL A 396 30.24 29.29 -11.31
N ASP A 397 29.66 29.61 -12.47
CA ASP A 397 29.68 30.97 -13.02
C ASP A 397 28.93 31.97 -12.15
N VAL A 398 27.79 31.55 -11.57
CA VAL A 398 27.01 32.38 -10.65
C VAL A 398 27.79 32.64 -9.37
N ILE A 399 28.47 31.62 -8.84
CA ILE A 399 29.35 31.73 -7.66
C ILE A 399 30.50 32.70 -7.94
N HIS A 400 31.16 32.59 -9.09
CA HIS A 400 32.22 33.51 -9.50
C HIS A 400 31.71 34.95 -9.66
N ALA A 401 30.53 35.13 -10.26
CA ALA A 401 29.96 36.46 -10.49
C ALA A 401 29.53 37.16 -9.19
N VAL A 402 29.02 36.40 -8.21
CA VAL A 402 28.61 36.94 -6.89
C VAL A 402 29.83 37.26 -6.04
N GLY A 403 30.85 36.38 -6.05
CA GLY A 403 32.09 36.57 -5.32
C GLY A 403 31.96 36.46 -3.78
N PRO A 404 33.11 36.53 -3.07
CA PRO A 404 33.13 36.51 -1.61
C PRO A 404 32.32 37.67 -1.00
N ASN A 405 31.62 37.39 0.10
CA ASN A 405 30.78 38.37 0.82
C ASN A 405 29.57 38.92 0.02
N GLY A 406 29.23 38.32 -1.13
CA GLY A 406 28.02 38.61 -1.88
C GLY A 406 26.79 37.84 -1.41
N HIS A 407 25.65 38.03 -2.09
CA HIS A 407 24.42 37.27 -1.83
C HIS A 407 23.72 36.83 -3.13
N TYR A 408 22.98 35.73 -3.08
CA TYR A 408 22.36 35.12 -4.26
C TYR A 408 20.91 35.54 -4.50
N LEU A 409 20.26 36.25 -3.57
CA LEU A 409 18.82 36.57 -3.62
C LEU A 409 18.34 37.22 -4.95
N LYS A 410 19.18 38.05 -5.58
CA LYS A 410 18.84 38.76 -6.82
C LYS A 410 19.32 38.03 -8.08
N GLN A 411 19.93 36.85 -7.96
CA GLN A 411 20.48 36.13 -9.10
C GLN A 411 19.36 35.48 -9.92
N PRO A 412 19.40 35.58 -11.27
CA PRO A 412 18.46 34.89 -12.14
C PRO A 412 18.42 33.38 -11.89
N HIS A 413 19.56 32.79 -11.52
CA HIS A 413 19.69 31.38 -11.16
C HIS A 413 18.80 31.01 -9.96
N THR A 414 18.86 31.78 -8.86
CA THR A 414 17.98 31.57 -7.70
C THR A 414 16.50 31.67 -8.08
N ARG A 415 16.11 32.67 -8.87
CA ARG A 415 14.72 32.82 -9.34
C ARG A 415 14.27 31.65 -10.21
N ARG A 416 15.16 31.05 -11.01
CA ARG A 416 14.87 29.89 -11.85
C ARG A 416 14.64 28.64 -11.00
N TYR A 417 15.49 28.40 -10.00
CA TYR A 417 15.57 27.12 -9.31
C TYR A 417 14.81 27.02 -7.98
N TYR A 418 14.48 28.13 -7.30
CA TYR A 418 13.90 28.05 -5.94
C TYR A 418 12.62 27.19 -5.86
N LYS A 419 11.76 27.22 -6.89
CA LYS A 419 10.51 26.43 -6.95
C LYS A 419 10.70 24.95 -7.33
N THR A 420 11.81 24.60 -7.97
CA THR A 420 12.08 23.23 -8.44
C THR A 420 13.02 22.50 -7.49
N GLU A 421 13.99 23.20 -6.91
CA GLU A 421 14.98 22.64 -5.99
C GLU A 421 14.48 22.50 -4.56
N TYR A 422 13.61 23.40 -4.09
CA TYR A 422 13.15 23.37 -2.71
C TYR A 422 11.77 22.74 -2.59
N TYR A 423 11.56 22.09 -1.44
CA TYR A 423 10.24 21.63 -1.03
C TYR A 423 9.56 22.69 -0.17
N TYR A 424 8.34 23.03 -0.55
CA TYR A 424 7.48 24.00 0.13
C TYR A 424 6.40 23.26 0.90
N PRO A 425 6.50 23.21 2.24
CA PRO A 425 5.55 22.48 3.05
C PRO A 425 4.17 23.15 3.03
N LYS A 426 3.12 22.33 3.14
CA LYS A 426 1.74 22.82 3.30
C LYS A 426 1.31 22.79 4.77
N LEU A 427 1.83 21.85 5.55
CA LEU A 427 1.51 21.71 6.98
C LEU A 427 2.64 22.12 7.93
N LEU A 428 3.90 22.11 7.49
CA LEU A 428 5.04 22.44 8.36
C LEU A 428 5.37 23.93 8.31
N ASP A 429 5.42 24.57 9.47
CA ASP A 429 5.68 26.00 9.62
C ASP A 429 7.20 26.28 9.65
N ARG A 430 7.63 27.35 8.97
CA ARG A 430 9.02 27.83 8.89
C ARG A 430 9.15 29.32 9.20
N GLN A 431 8.12 29.94 9.75
CA GLN A 431 8.12 31.34 10.15
C GLN A 431 9.02 31.56 11.37
N ASP A 432 9.46 32.79 11.58
CA ASP A 432 10.01 33.20 12.86
C ASP A 432 8.92 33.21 13.96
N PHE A 433 9.36 33.29 15.21
CA PHE A 433 8.48 33.18 16.36
C PHE A 433 7.47 34.33 16.43
N GLU A 434 7.89 35.54 16.12
CA GLU A 434 7.05 36.74 16.16
C GLU A 434 5.90 36.64 15.16
N ASN A 435 6.17 36.21 13.92
CA ASN A 435 5.16 36.01 12.89
C ASN A 435 4.24 34.82 13.19
N TRP A 436 4.79 33.70 13.66
CA TRP A 436 3.98 32.55 14.10
C TRP A 436 3.06 32.93 15.27
N SER A 437 3.56 33.72 16.22
CA SER A 437 2.77 34.19 17.36
C SER A 437 1.65 35.13 16.91
N ALA A 438 1.96 36.09 16.04
CA ALA A 438 1.00 37.06 15.50
C ALA A 438 -0.09 36.41 14.63
N THR A 439 0.18 35.25 14.03
CA THR A 439 -0.76 34.49 13.19
C THR A 439 -1.57 33.44 13.95
N GLY A 440 -1.55 33.50 15.29
CA GLY A 440 -2.42 32.68 16.15
C GLY A 440 -1.73 31.46 16.78
N SER A 441 -0.41 31.34 16.66
CA SER A 441 0.39 30.29 17.33
C SER A 441 -0.08 28.85 17.01
N LEU A 442 -0.52 28.62 15.78
CA LEU A 442 -1.12 27.35 15.38
C LEU A 442 -0.10 26.21 15.46
N THR A 443 -0.51 25.07 16.01
CA THR A 443 0.28 23.84 16.04
C THR A 443 0.15 23.06 14.72
N LEU A 444 0.97 22.03 14.54
CA LEU A 444 0.80 21.09 13.42
C LEU A 444 -0.60 20.47 13.43
N LYS A 445 -1.09 20.07 14.62
CA LYS A 445 -2.43 19.52 14.80
C LYS A 445 -3.52 20.47 14.31
N ASP A 446 -3.46 21.74 14.69
CA ASP A 446 -4.45 22.74 14.30
C ASP A 446 -4.48 22.93 12.76
N ARG A 447 -3.30 23.01 12.14
CA ARG A 447 -3.19 23.15 10.68
C ARG A 447 -3.68 21.90 9.94
N THR A 448 -3.38 20.71 10.44
CA THR A 448 -3.86 19.45 9.85
C THR A 448 -5.38 19.35 9.93
N ILE A 449 -6.00 19.66 11.08
CA ILE A 449 -7.45 19.65 11.25
C ILE A 449 -8.12 20.62 10.27
N ALA A 450 -7.62 21.85 10.19
CA ALA A 450 -8.13 22.86 9.26
C ALA A 450 -8.02 22.38 7.80
N ARG A 451 -6.90 21.75 7.44
CA ARG A 451 -6.66 21.25 6.08
C ARG A 451 -7.59 20.10 5.69
N VAL A 452 -7.83 19.14 6.59
CA VAL A 452 -8.76 18.04 6.34
C VAL A 452 -10.18 18.57 6.10
N ARG A 453 -10.65 19.47 6.96
CA ARG A 453 -11.98 20.09 6.83
C ARG A 453 -12.13 20.88 5.53
N ASP A 454 -11.12 21.67 5.16
CA ASP A 454 -11.08 22.42 3.90
C ASP A 454 -11.17 21.49 2.68
N LEU A 455 -10.39 20.40 2.66
CA LEU A 455 -10.41 19.44 1.55
C LEU A 455 -11.75 18.72 1.44
N LEU A 456 -12.33 18.28 2.57
CA LEU A 456 -13.65 17.66 2.58
C LEU A 456 -14.78 18.63 2.21
N ALA A 457 -14.60 19.94 2.41
CA ALA A 457 -15.58 20.94 1.96
C ALA A 457 -15.47 21.23 0.45
N THR A 458 -14.24 21.32 -0.08
CA THR A 458 -13.97 21.89 -1.41
C THR A 458 -13.75 20.85 -2.51
N HIS A 459 -13.17 19.69 -2.20
CA HIS A 459 -12.81 18.69 -3.21
C HIS A 459 -14.03 17.93 -3.73
N ARG A 460 -14.09 17.69 -5.04
CA ARG A 460 -15.14 16.93 -5.72
C ARG A 460 -14.49 15.93 -6.69
N PRO A 461 -14.56 14.63 -6.41
CA PRO A 461 -14.02 13.59 -7.28
C PRO A 461 -14.71 13.55 -8.65
N SER A 462 -14.03 12.95 -9.63
CA SER A 462 -14.61 12.64 -10.94
C SER A 462 -15.84 11.71 -10.78
N PRO A 463 -16.98 11.99 -11.43
CA PRO A 463 -18.18 11.15 -11.30
C PRO A 463 -17.97 9.75 -11.93
N ILE A 464 -18.82 8.78 -11.57
CA ILE A 464 -18.96 7.49 -12.27
C ILE A 464 -20.07 7.58 -13.33
N LYS A 465 -20.19 6.56 -14.18
CA LYS A 465 -21.30 6.48 -15.14
C LYS A 465 -22.65 6.31 -14.42
N PRO A 466 -23.75 6.92 -14.92
CA PRO A 466 -25.08 6.74 -14.34
C PRO A 466 -25.53 5.27 -14.24
N GLU A 467 -25.10 4.45 -15.19
CA GLU A 467 -25.41 3.02 -15.28
C GLU A 467 -24.66 2.25 -14.18
N THR A 468 -23.44 2.67 -13.84
CA THR A 468 -22.67 2.11 -12.72
C THR A 468 -23.33 2.39 -11.38
N HIS A 469 -23.95 3.57 -11.19
CA HIS A 469 -24.73 3.84 -9.98
C HIS A 469 -25.86 2.81 -9.78
N LYS A 470 -26.61 2.50 -10.84
CA LYS A 470 -27.67 1.48 -10.80
C LYS A 470 -27.13 0.08 -10.54
N VAL A 471 -25.94 -0.23 -11.06
CA VAL A 471 -25.27 -1.52 -10.80
C VAL A 471 -24.88 -1.61 -9.32
N ILE A 472 -24.34 -0.55 -8.73
CA ILE A 472 -24.00 -0.52 -7.30
C ILE A 472 -25.25 -0.79 -6.44
N GLU A 473 -26.34 -0.06 -6.69
CA GLU A 473 -27.62 -0.25 -5.97
C GLU A 473 -28.09 -1.71 -6.06
N LYS A 474 -28.13 -2.26 -7.28
CA LYS A 474 -28.56 -3.64 -7.51
C LYS A 474 -27.66 -4.67 -6.82
N VAL A 475 -26.34 -4.50 -6.90
CA VAL A 475 -25.36 -5.41 -6.29
C VAL A 475 -25.49 -5.40 -4.76
N LEU A 476 -25.73 -4.22 -4.16
CA LEU A 476 -25.98 -4.11 -2.72
C LEU A 476 -27.29 -4.79 -2.34
N GLU A 477 -28.39 -4.51 -3.04
CA GLU A 477 -29.70 -5.15 -2.79
C GLU A 477 -29.64 -6.69 -2.86
N GLU A 478 -29.02 -7.24 -3.91
CA GLU A 478 -28.87 -8.70 -4.08
C GLU A 478 -28.04 -9.34 -2.96
N ASN A 479 -27.01 -8.64 -2.46
CA ASN A 479 -26.18 -9.15 -1.38
C ASN A 479 -26.82 -8.98 0.00
N GLU A 480 -27.59 -7.91 0.22
CA GLU A 480 -28.43 -7.79 1.41
C GLU A 480 -29.43 -8.93 1.48
N ASP A 481 -30.14 -9.22 0.38
CA ASP A 481 -31.07 -10.35 0.28
C ASP A 481 -30.40 -11.69 0.65
N ARG A 482 -29.15 -11.91 0.23
CA ARG A 482 -28.37 -13.12 0.54
C ARG A 482 -28.13 -13.32 2.04
N VAL A 483 -27.99 -12.23 2.80
CA VAL A 483 -27.63 -12.30 4.23
C VAL A 483 -28.79 -12.01 5.16
N LYS A 484 -29.97 -11.64 4.66
CA LYS A 484 -31.18 -11.34 5.48
C LYS A 484 -31.54 -12.45 6.48
N ASP A 485 -31.27 -13.71 6.12
CA ASP A 485 -31.59 -14.88 6.94
C ASP A 485 -30.38 -15.40 7.75
N LYS A 486 -29.22 -14.77 7.62
CA LYS A 486 -28.03 -15.06 8.43
C LYS A 486 -28.06 -14.14 9.66
N VAL A 487 -27.96 -14.73 10.84
CA VAL A 487 -28.00 -14.04 12.13
C VAL A 487 -26.63 -13.51 12.52
#